data_AF-A0A7V0R4M5-F1
#
_entry.id   AF-A0A7V0R4M5-F1
#
_cell.length_a   1.000
_cell.length_b   1.000
_cell.length_c   1.000
_cell.angle_alpha   90.00
_cell.angle_beta   90.00
_cell.angle_gamma   90.00
#
_symmetry.space_group_name_H-M   'P 1'
#
loop_
_entity.id
_entity.type
_entity.pdbx_description
1 polymer ?
#
loop_
_entity_poly.entity_id
_entity_poly.type
_entity_poly.pdbx_seq_one_letter_code
_entity_poly.pdbx_strand_id
1 'polypeptide(L)' 'MSMIKAMNKYLDINKSVMISSPAGSGKTEKLARRYIALLRSGVDVERILAITFTDKAAAEMKQRILRILRQ' A
#
# COMPACT_ATOMS: atom_id res chain seq x y z
N MET A 1 -9.91 -25.69 -0.37
CA MET A 1 -9.84 -24.76 0.78
C MET A 1 -8.41 -24.22 1.04
N SER A 2 -7.59 -23.96 -0.01
CA SER A 2 -6.16 -23.59 0.17
C SER A 2 -5.65 -22.37 -0.63
N MET A 3 -6.45 -21.69 -1.46
CA MET A 3 -5.96 -20.53 -2.23
C MET A 3 -6.39 -19.15 -1.70
N ILE A 4 -7.42 -19.05 -0.86
CA ILE A 4 -7.96 -17.74 -0.41
C ILE A 4 -7.16 -17.16 0.78
N LYS A 5 -6.45 -18.01 1.54
CA LYS A 5 -5.81 -17.60 2.81
C LYS A 5 -4.52 -16.78 2.64
N ALA A 6 -3.91 -16.76 1.46
CA ALA A 6 -2.68 -16.02 1.19
C ALA A 6 -2.92 -14.58 0.67
N MET A 7 -4.13 -14.23 0.24
CA MET A 7 -4.28 -13.18 -0.78
C MET A 7 -4.25 -11.74 -0.26
N ASN A 8 -4.38 -11.49 1.06
CA ASN A 8 -4.48 -10.12 1.58
C ASN A 8 -3.65 -9.83 2.83
N LYS A 9 -2.56 -10.57 3.09
CA LYS A 9 -1.70 -10.32 4.27
C LYS A 9 -1.23 -8.86 4.34
N TYR A 10 -0.96 -8.23 3.19
CA TYR A 10 -0.53 -6.84 3.11
C TYR A 10 -1.61 -5.80 3.44
N LEU A 11 -2.88 -6.20 3.58
CA LEU A 11 -3.99 -5.31 3.99
C LEU A 11 -4.31 -5.41 5.48
N ASP A 12 -3.74 -6.39 6.20
CA ASP A 12 -3.84 -6.45 7.66
C ASP A 12 -3.00 -5.32 8.27
N ILE A 13 -3.68 -4.23 8.66
CA ILE A 13 -3.05 -3.02 9.19
C ILE A 13 -2.47 -3.21 10.60
N ASN A 14 -2.85 -4.28 11.30
CA ASN A 14 -2.39 -4.58 12.66
C ASN A 14 -1.08 -5.38 12.69
N LYS A 15 -0.50 -5.68 11.52
CA LYS A 15 0.74 -6.46 11.40
C LYS A 15 1.76 -5.77 10.53
N SER A 16 3.03 -5.90 10.91
CA SER A 16 4.14 -5.59 10.02
C SER A 16 4.21 -6.61 8.89
N VAL A 17 4.38 -6.13 7.66
CA VAL A 17 4.39 -6.97 6.46
C VAL A 17 5.59 -6.63 5.59
N MET A 18 6.25 -7.66 5.07
CA MET A 18 7.27 -7.53 4.04
C MET A 18 6.70 -8.06 2.72
N ILE A 19 6.79 -7.26 1.67
CA ILE A 19 6.37 -7.66 0.32
C ILE A 19 7.61 -7.92 -0.52
N SER A 20 7.99 -9.20 -0.63
CA SER A 20 8.99 -9.64 -1.60
C SER A 20 8.31 -10.18 -2.85
N SER A 21 8.67 -9.66 -4.00
CA SER A 21 8.17 -10.11 -5.31
C SER A 21 9.09 -9.62 -6.44
N PRO A 22 9.02 -10.19 -7.65
CA PRO A 22 9.82 -9.73 -8.79
C PRO A 22 9.48 -8.30 -9.23
N ALA A 23 10.31 -7.71 -10.09
CA ALA A 23 9.96 -6.45 -10.76
C ALA A 23 8.62 -6.61 -11.53
N GLY A 24 7.86 -5.52 -11.68
CA GLY A 24 6.57 -5.54 -12.40
C GLY A 24 5.39 -6.20 -11.66
N SER A 25 5.60 -6.83 -10.51
CA SER A 25 4.56 -7.56 -9.74
C SER A 25 3.61 -6.68 -8.90
N GLY A 26 3.62 -5.36 -9.11
CA GLY A 26 2.71 -4.43 -8.43
C GLY A 26 3.03 -4.12 -6.96
N LYS A 27 4.30 -4.17 -6.52
CA LYS A 27 4.66 -3.81 -5.14
C LYS A 27 4.17 -2.44 -4.71
N THR A 28 4.36 -1.45 -5.59
CA THR A 28 3.95 -0.06 -5.35
C THR A 28 2.43 0.08 -5.31
N GLU A 29 1.69 -0.69 -6.12
CA GLU A 29 0.23 -0.80 -6.04
C GLU A 29 -0.23 -1.35 -4.69
N LYS A 30 0.40 -2.43 -4.21
CA LYS A 30 0.07 -3.03 -2.90
C LYS A 30 0.37 -2.07 -1.75
N LEU A 31 1.48 -1.33 -1.80
CA LEU A 31 1.79 -0.30 -0.80
C LEU A 31 0.77 0.84 -0.82
N ALA A 32 0.38 1.33 -2.01
CA ALA A 32 -0.65 2.37 -2.12
C ALA A 32 -2.00 1.88 -1.55
N ARG A 33 -2.41 0.65 -1.84
CA ARG A 33 -3.64 0.06 -1.26
C ARG A 33 -3.55 -0.10 0.25
N ARG A 34 -2.38 -0.44 0.80
CA ARG A 34 -2.17 -0.49 2.25
C ARG A 34 -2.28 0.90 2.89
N TYR A 35 -1.77 1.94 2.24
CA TYR A 35 -1.96 3.33 2.67
C TYR A 35 -3.46 3.69 2.76
N ILE A 36 -4.22 3.33 1.72
CA ILE A 36 -5.68 3.54 1.72
C ILE A 36 -6.38 2.72 2.81
N ALA A 37 -5.94 1.49 3.08
CA ALA A 37 -6.51 0.68 4.15
C ALA A 37 -6.32 1.33 5.54
N LEU A 38 -5.16 1.94 5.80
CA LEU A 38 -4.91 2.72 7.02
C LEU A 38 -5.85 3.93 7.11
N LEU A 39 -5.95 4.72 6.04
CA LEU A 39 -6.89 5.87 6.00
C LEU A 39 -8.33 5.44 6.25
N ARG A 40 -8.80 4.37 5.56
CA ARG A 40 -10.16 3.84 5.73
C ARG A 40 -10.43 3.27 7.12
N SER A 41 -9.39 2.92 7.88
CA SER A 41 -9.52 2.50 9.27
C SER A 41 -9.61 3.66 10.27
N GLY A 42 -9.57 4.91 9.80
CA GLY A 42 -9.66 6.11 10.64
C GLY A 42 -8.31 6.65 11.11
N VAL A 43 -7.20 6.19 10.53
CA VAL A 43 -5.88 6.79 10.81
C VAL A 43 -5.77 8.11 10.05
N ASP A 44 -5.50 9.19 10.79
CA ASP A 44 -5.25 10.50 10.20
C ASP A 44 -4.08 10.45 9.22
N VAL A 45 -4.21 11.15 8.09
CA VAL A 45 -3.19 11.16 7.02
C VAL A 45 -1.80 11.58 7.53
N GLU A 46 -1.75 12.51 8.48
CA GLU A 46 -0.51 13.03 9.10
C GLU A 46 0.22 11.97 9.93
N ARG A 47 -0.46 10.88 10.30
CA ARG A 47 0.10 9.75 11.05
C ARG A 47 0.62 8.63 10.14
N ILE A 48 0.56 8.79 8.82
CA ILE A 48 1.00 7.78 7.85
C ILE A 48 2.20 8.30 7.05
N LEU A 49 3.38 7.74 7.32
CA LEU A 49 4.60 8.03 6.60
C LEU A 49 4.86 6.99 5.49
N ALA A 50 4.95 7.45 4.24
CA ALA A 50 5.38 6.63 3.11
C ALA A 50 6.70 7.18 2.55
N ILE A 51 7.73 6.34 2.47
CA ILE A 51 9.08 6.73 2.05
C ILE A 51 9.46 5.93 0.80
N THR A 52 10.14 6.59 -0.13
CA THR A 52 10.70 5.99 -1.35
C THR A 52 12.14 6.42 -1.54
N PHE A 53 12.88 5.71 -2.38
CA PHE A 53 14.30 6.00 -2.63
C PHE A 53 14.53 7.30 -3.44
N THR A 54 13.56 7.73 -4.24
CA THR A 54 13.67 8.95 -5.07
C THR A 54 12.42 9.81 -4.98
N ASP A 55 12.56 11.10 -5.25
CA ASP A 55 11.44 12.05 -5.31
C ASP A 55 10.43 11.68 -6.40
N LYS A 56 10.92 11.19 -7.55
CA LYS A 56 10.07 10.70 -8.63
C LYS A 56 9.18 9.54 -8.15
N ALA A 57 9.75 8.58 -7.42
CA ALA A 57 8.98 7.47 -6.87
C ALA A 57 7.97 7.93 -5.82
N ALA A 58 8.31 8.94 -5.02
CA ALA A 58 7.39 9.54 -4.04
C ALA A 58 6.19 10.19 -4.73
N ALA A 59 6.45 10.98 -5.79
CA ALA A 59 5.41 11.63 -6.59
C ALA A 59 4.49 10.59 -7.26
N GLU A 60 5.05 9.53 -7.85
CA GLU A 60 4.29 8.42 -8.43
C GLU A 60 3.43 7.69 -7.38
N MET A 61 3.97 7.46 -6.18
CA MET A 61 3.22 6.85 -5.07
C MET A 61 2.05 7.73 -4.64
N LYS A 62 2.27 9.05 -4.49
CA LYS A 62 1.21 10.02 -4.17
C LYS A 62 0.11 10.03 -5.24
N GLN A 63 0.47 10.10 -6.51
CA GLN A 63 -0.51 10.06 -7.61
C GLN A 63 -1.33 8.77 -7.60
N ARG A 64 -0.70 7.63 -7.30
CA ARG A 64 -1.38 6.34 -7.20
C ARG A 64 -2.39 6.30 -6.04
N ILE A 65 -2.01 6.79 -4.86
CA ILE A 65 -2.90 6.93 -3.70
C ILE A 65 -4.12 7.79 -4.07
N LEU A 66 -3.89 8.98 -4.65
CA LEU A 66 -4.98 9.88 -5.07
C LEU A 66 -5.89 9.26 -6.13
N ARG A 67 -5.34 8.47 -7.05
CA ARG A 67 -6.12 7.73 -8.05
C ARG A 67 -7.04 6.71 -7.38
N ILE A 68 -6.53 5.93 -6.43
CA ILE A 68 -7.33 4.92 -5.72
C ILE A 68 -8.41 5.60 -4.86
N LEU A 69 -8.15 6.77 -4.27
CA LEU A 69 -9.16 7.51 -3.49
C LEU A 69 -10.35 8.01 -4.32
N ARG A 70 -10.15 8.24 -5.62
CA ARG A 70 -11.19 8.71 -6.54
C ARG A 70 -12.05 7.59 -7.13
N GLN A 71 -11.70 6.33 -6.84
CA GLN A 71 -12.42 5.13 -7.26
C GLN A 71 -13.31 4.62 -6.12
#